data_AF-A0A4Q5ZLN1-F1
#
_entry.id   AF-A0A4Q5ZLN1-F1
#
_cell.length_a   1.000
_cell.length_b   1.000
_cell.length_c   1.000
_cell.angle_alpha   90.00
_cell.angle_beta   90.00
_cell.angle_gamma   90.00
#
_symmetry.space_group_name_H-M   'P 1'
#
loop_
_entity.id
_entity.type
_entity.pdbx_description
1 polymer ?
#
loop_
_entity_poly.entity_id
_entity_poly.type
_entity_poly.pdbx_seq_one_letter_code
_entity_poly.pdbx_strand_id
1 'polypeptide(L)' 'MRKYAIIVAGGEGKRMNHPVPKQFHVLAGKPVLYYSIDAFLRSYSDMQVILVLPESKVSAGQEIIDA' A
#
# COMPACT_ATOMS: atom_id res chain seq x y z
N MET A 1 -20.04 3.64 13.78
CA MET A 1 -18.94 4.63 13.75
C MET A 1 -18.08 4.29 12.55
N ARG A 2 -17.70 5.28 11.74
CA ARG A 2 -16.83 5.03 10.57
C ARG A 2 -15.45 4.54 11.00
N LYS A 3 -14.89 3.56 10.29
CA LYS A 3 -13.59 2.96 10.60
C LYS A 3 -12.56 3.40 9.57
N TYR A 4 -11.37 3.71 10.06
CA TYR A 4 -10.26 4.18 9.23
C TYR A 4 -9.01 3.35 9.49
N ALA A 5 -8.32 2.96 8.43
CA ALA A 5 -6.99 2.39 8.49
C ALA A 5 -6.00 3.34 7.82
N ILE A 6 -4.96 3.75 8.55
CA ILE A 6 -3.88 4.57 8.00
C ILE A 6 -2.70 3.64 7.69
N ILE A 7 -2.37 3.51 6.40
CA ILE A 7 -1.25 2.68 5.94
C ILE A 7 -0.09 3.60 5.58
N VAL A 8 0.93 3.62 6.45
CA VAL A 8 2.15 4.41 6.23
C VAL A 8 3.16 3.65 5.36
N ALA A 9 3.03 3.81 4.04
CA ALA A 9 3.88 3.17 3.03
C ALA A 9 5.02 4.10 2.53
N GLY A 10 5.46 5.02 3.39
CA GLY A 10 6.52 6.02 3.13
C GLY A 10 7.95 5.51 3.14
N GLY A 11 8.18 4.26 3.54
CA GLY A 11 9.54 3.73 3.74
C GLY A 11 10.31 3.55 2.43
N GLU A 12 11.59 3.91 2.45
CA GLU A 12 12.51 3.74 1.31
C GLU A 12 13.01 2.29 1.12
N GLY A 13 12.74 1.40 2.08
CA GLY A 13 13.10 -0.02 1.95
C GLY A 13 14.61 -0.32 2.01
N LYS A 14 15.47 0.56 2.52
CA LYS A 14 16.95 0.41 2.51
C LYS A 14 17.48 -0.96 2.99
N ARG A 15 16.83 -1.56 3.99
CA ARG A 15 17.22 -2.88 4.53
C ARG A 15 17.00 -4.03 3.55
N MET A 16 16.13 -3.87 2.56
CA MET A 16 15.92 -4.85 1.48
C MET A 16 17.04 -4.81 0.44
N ASN A 17 17.95 -3.82 0.50
CA ASN A 17 19.07 -3.65 -0.43
C ASN A 17 18.64 -3.78 -1.90
N HIS A 18 17.52 -3.14 -2.25
CA HIS A 18 16.92 -3.21 -3.58
C HIS A 18 16.51 -1.80 -4.04
N PRO A 19 16.63 -1.46 -5.35
CA PRO A 19 16.31 -0.13 -5.86
C PRO A 19 14.82 0.23 -5.76
N VAL A 20 13.94 -0.77 -5.76
CA VAL A 20 12.49 -0.59 -5.61
C VAL A 20 12.12 -0.72 -4.13
N PRO A 21 11.38 0.25 -3.53
CA PRO A 21 10.91 0.11 -2.16
C PRO A 21 9.97 -1.10 -1.97
N LYS A 22 10.10 -1.79 -0.84
CA LYS A 22 9.48 -3.10 -0.58
C LYS A 22 7.97 -3.17 -0.87
N GLN A 23 7.24 -2.10 -0.63
CA GLN A 23 5.78 -2.03 -0.78
C GLN A 23 5.33 -2.18 -2.24
N PHE A 24 6.20 -1.84 -3.20
CA PHE A 24 5.92 -1.94 -4.64
C PHE A 24 6.40 -3.27 -5.26
N HIS A 25 7.10 -4.12 -4.49
CA HIS A 25 7.54 -5.41 -5.01
C HIS A 25 6.37 -6.35 -5.26
N VAL A 26 6.41 -7.07 -6.37
CA VAL A 26 5.45 -8.13 -6.66
C VAL A 26 5.77 -9.36 -5.80
N LEU A 27 4.78 -9.82 -5.07
CA LEU A 27 4.76 -11.07 -4.32
C LEU A 27 3.52 -11.83 -4.76
N ALA A 28 3.66 -13.09 -5.18
CA ALA A 28 2.52 -13.91 -5.64
C ALA A 28 1.58 -13.21 -6.65
N GLY A 29 2.17 -12.46 -7.60
CA GLY A 29 1.46 -11.80 -8.69
C GLY A 29 0.85 -10.43 -8.35
N LYS A 30 0.94 -9.94 -7.10
CA LYS A 30 0.48 -8.59 -6.72
C LYS A 30 1.52 -7.82 -5.91
N PRO A 31 1.53 -6.48 -5.95
CA PRO A 31 2.40 -5.68 -5.12
C PRO A 31 2.19 -5.97 -3.63
N VAL A 32 3.24 -5.97 -2.80
CA VAL A 32 3.12 -6.20 -1.35
C VAL A 32 2.09 -5.27 -0.70
N LEU A 33 2.02 -4.01 -1.15
CA LEU A 33 1.05 -3.02 -0.67
C LEU A 33 -0.41 -3.44 -0.88
N TYR A 34 -0.71 -4.11 -1.99
CA TYR A 34 -2.05 -4.59 -2.32
C TYR A 34 -2.64 -5.42 -1.18
N TYR A 35 -1.87 -6.36 -0.65
CA TYR A 35 -2.36 -7.29 0.38
C TYR A 35 -2.78 -6.58 1.66
N SER A 36 -2.09 -5.49 2.02
CA SER A 36 -2.45 -4.70 3.20
C SER A 36 -3.75 -3.92 2.97
N ILE A 37 -3.87 -3.29 1.80
CA ILE A 37 -5.08 -2.53 1.41
C ILE A 37 -6.30 -3.46 1.37
N ASP A 38 -6.19 -4.58 0.65
CA ASP A 38 -7.27 -5.57 0.49
C ASP A 38 -7.70 -6.16 1.84
N ALA A 39 -6.75 -6.50 2.72
CA ALA A 39 -7.07 -7.01 4.06
C ALA A 39 -7.88 -6.00 4.90
N PHE A 40 -7.50 -4.71 4.88
CA PHE A 40 -8.27 -3.68 5.60
C PHE A 40 -9.64 -3.47 4.97
N LEU A 41 -9.74 -3.30 3.66
CA LEU A 41 -11.02 -3.11 2.98
C LEU A 41 -12.00 -4.27 3.20
N ARG A 42 -11.51 -5.50 3.34
CA ARG A 42 -12.35 -6.68 3.65
C ARG A 42 -12.73 -6.82 5.12
N SER A 43 -12.00 -6.17 6.03
CA SER A 43 -12.23 -6.35 7.48
C SER A 43 -13.56 -5.78 7.95
N TYR A 44 -14.07 -4.74 7.29
CA TYR A 44 -15.36 -4.13 7.58
C TYR A 44 -15.97 -3.53 6.32
N SER A 45 -17.29 -3.65 6.17
CA SER A 45 -18.04 -3.07 5.04
C SER A 45 -17.97 -1.54 4.97
N ASP A 46 -17.69 -0.86 6.10
CA ASP A 46 -17.57 0.59 6.21
C ASP A 46 -16.12 1.08 6.38
N MET A 47 -15.12 0.23 6.09
CA MET A 47 -13.71 0.59 6.18
C MET A 47 -13.33 1.64 5.13
N GLN A 48 -12.57 2.64 5.57
CA GLN A 48 -11.89 3.60 4.70
C GLN A 48 -10.37 3.49 4.90
N VAL A 49 -9.62 3.36 3.82
CA VAL A 49 -8.15 3.30 3.87
C VAL A 49 -7.57 4.64 3.46
N ILE A 50 -6.69 5.20 4.31
CA ILE A 50 -5.85 6.35 4.00
C ILE A 50 -4.44 5.81 3.76
N LEU A 51 -4.01 5.86 2.49
CA LEU A 51 -2.67 5.44 2.10
C LEU A 51 -1.73 6.66 2.10
N VAL A 52 -0.63 6.55 2.85
CA VAL A 52 0.39 7.60 2.94
C VAL A 52 1.64 7.15 2.17
N LEU A 53 2.04 7.95 1.18
CA LEU A 53 3.20 7.72 0.34
C LEU A 53 4.06 9.00 0.24
N PRO A 54 5.36 8.88 -0.10
CA PRO A 54 6.15 10.03 -0.52
C PRO A 54 5.57 10.57 -1.84
N GLU A 55 5.63 11.88 -2.04
CA GLU A 55 5.08 12.55 -3.23
C GLU A 55 5.54 11.89 -4.54
N SER A 56 6.83 11.55 -4.64
CA SER A 56 7.43 10.90 -5.81
C SER A 56 6.92 9.49 -6.11
N LYS A 57 6.13 8.88 -5.21
CA LYS A 57 5.58 7.53 -5.36
C LYS A 57 4.06 7.50 -5.38
N VAL A 58 3.38 8.65 -5.36
CA VAL A 58 1.91 8.71 -5.42
C VAL A 58 1.39 8.08 -6.72
N SER A 59 2.02 8.37 -7.87
CA SER A 59 1.65 7.76 -9.16
C SER A 59 1.72 6.22 -9.13
N ALA A 60 2.84 5.68 -8.62
CA ALA A 60 3.00 4.23 -8.49
C ALA A 60 1.99 3.62 -7.51
N GLY A 61 1.59 4.35 -6.47
CA GLY A 61 0.53 3.93 -5.57
C GLY A 61 -0.84 3.89 -6.25
N GLN A 62 -1.13 4.87 -7.09
CA GLN A 62 -2.40 4.97 -7.84
C GLN A 62 -2.57 3.77 -8.78
N GLU A 63 -1.53 3.39 -9.51
CA GLU A 63 -1.53 2.20 -10.37
C GLU A 63 -1.90 0.90 -9.62
N ILE A 64 -1.52 0.78 -8.35
CA ILE A 64 -1.84 -0.39 -7.51
C ILE A 64 -3.30 -0.38 -7.07
N ILE A 65 -3.87 0.80 -6.86
CA ILE A 65 -5.26 0.97 -6.42
C ILE A 65 -6.23 0.72 -7.59
N ASP A 66 -5.82 1.07 -8.81
CA ASP A 66 -6.68 0.97 -10.01
C ASP A 66 -6.65 -0.42 -10.69
N ALA A 67 -5.75 -1.32 -10.26
CA ALA A 67 -5.55 -2.67 -10.80
C ALA A 67 -6.39 -3.75 -10.12
#